data_AF-A0A3B9YUX2-F1
#
_entry.id   AF-A0A3B9YUX2-F1
#
_cell.length_a   1.000
_cell.length_b   1.000
_cell.length_c   1.000
_cell.angle_alpha   90.00
_cell.angle_beta   90.00
_cell.angle_gamma   90.00
#
_symmetry.space_group_name_H-M   'P 1'
#
loop_
_entity.id
_entity.type
_entity.pdbx_description
1 polymer ?
#
loop_
_entity_poly.entity_id
_entity_poly.type
_entity_poly.pdbx_seq_one_letter_code
_entity_poly.pdbx_strand_id
1 'polypeptide(L)'
;MKSGSTTTTQNSRQRKGRAVDDENPPITAAQWKRFRPSSEVVPHIVEAYRRSLGRPPADEEPKIAVSIRLNRDAVATLKAAGPGWQTRINELVVKAAEKLKAKPAGARK
;
A
#
# COMPACT_ATOMS: atom_id res chain seq x y z
N MET A 1 28.38 -8.69 -22.21
CA MET A 1 26.92 -8.92 -22.33
C MET A 1 26.32 -9.03 -20.94
N LYS A 2 25.09 -8.54 -20.76
CA LYS A 2 24.50 -8.07 -19.50
C LYS A 2 24.10 -9.21 -18.57
N SER A 3 24.45 -9.12 -17.28
CA SER A 3 23.71 -9.79 -16.21
C SER A 3 23.58 -8.83 -15.04
N GLY A 4 22.37 -8.30 -14.87
CA GLY A 4 21.98 -7.55 -13.69
C GLY A 4 21.77 -8.50 -12.52
N SER A 5 22.18 -8.07 -11.32
CA SER A 5 21.70 -8.65 -10.08
C SER A 5 21.12 -7.54 -9.23
N THR A 6 19.81 -7.35 -9.40
CA THR A 6 18.97 -6.59 -8.48
C THR A 6 18.95 -7.27 -7.11
N THR A 7 19.26 -6.48 -6.09
CA THR A 7 18.59 -6.43 -4.79
C THR A 7 18.12 -7.76 -4.17
N THR A 8 18.80 -8.20 -3.13
CA THR A 8 18.15 -8.72 -1.91
C THR A 8 19.06 -8.39 -0.74
N THR A 9 18.92 -7.18 -0.21
CA THR A 9 19.33 -6.90 1.17
C THR A 9 18.43 -7.75 2.05
N GLN A 10 18.94 -8.93 2.44
CA GLN A 10 18.24 -9.80 3.39
C GLN A 10 17.94 -9.01 4.65
N ASN A 11 16.66 -8.95 4.99
CA ASN A 11 16.15 -8.46 6.26
C ASN A 11 16.69 -9.35 7.40
N SER A 12 17.87 -9.01 7.92
CA SER A 12 18.56 -9.71 9.02
C SER A 12 17.98 -9.34 10.38
N ARG A 13 16.66 -9.20 10.51
CA ARG A 13 16.01 -9.06 11.82
C ARG A 13 15.95 -10.42 12.48
N GLN A 14 16.99 -10.67 13.28
CA GLN A 14 17.11 -11.65 14.35
C GLN A 14 15.81 -12.40 14.67
N ARG A 15 15.72 -13.66 14.24
CA ARG A 15 14.89 -14.66 14.90
C ARG A 15 15.67 -15.16 16.10
N LYS A 16 15.61 -14.46 17.24
CA LYS A 16 15.98 -15.09 18.51
C LYS A 16 15.02 -16.26 18.69
N GLY A 17 15.54 -17.49 18.61
CA GLY A 17 14.77 -18.70 18.85
C GLY A 17 14.09 -18.59 20.21
N ARG A 18 12.78 -18.82 20.25
CA ARG A 18 12.03 -18.91 21.50
C ARG A 18 12.61 -20.10 22.28
N ALA A 19 12.93 -19.91 23.57
CA ALA A 19 13.31 -21.03 24.42
C ALA A 19 12.15 -22.05 24.43
N VAL A 20 12.49 -23.33 24.25
CA VAL A 20 11.53 -24.41 24.48
C VAL A 20 11.37 -24.51 25.99
N ASP A 21 10.12 -24.45 26.45
CA ASP A 21 9.79 -24.66 27.85
C ASP A 21 9.65 -26.17 28.09
N ASP A 22 10.64 -26.76 28.77
CA ASP A 22 10.67 -28.20 29.08
C ASP A 22 9.57 -28.63 30.07
N GLU A 23 8.99 -27.68 30.82
CA GLU A 23 7.89 -27.94 31.76
C GLU A 23 6.51 -27.93 31.07
N ASN A 24 6.41 -27.48 29.82
CA ASN A 24 5.14 -27.44 29.11
C ASN A 24 4.77 -28.84 28.55
N PRO A 25 3.74 -29.52 29.10
CA PRO A 25 3.40 -30.87 28.66
C PRO A 25 2.87 -30.88 27.21
N PRO A 26 3.04 -32.00 26.48
CA PRO A 26 2.49 -32.13 25.14
C PRO A 26 0.96 -32.07 25.16
N ILE A 27 0.37 -31.38 24.18
CA ILE A 27 -1.09 -31.32 24.03
C ILE A 27 -1.61 -32.72 23.69
N THR A 28 -2.52 -33.24 24.52
CA THR A 28 -3.17 -34.54 24.30
C THR A 28 -4.27 -34.46 23.25
N ALA A 29 -4.63 -35.59 22.64
CA ALA A 29 -5.75 -35.66 21.69
C ALA A 29 -7.10 -35.28 22.32
N ALA A 30 -7.29 -35.59 23.60
CA ALA A 30 -8.49 -35.20 24.35
C ALA A 30 -8.57 -33.68 24.57
N GLN A 31 -7.44 -33.03 24.84
CA GLN A 31 -7.36 -31.57 24.90
C GLN A 31 -7.64 -30.96 23.53
N TRP A 32 -7.04 -31.48 22.45
CA TRP A 32 -7.24 -30.97 21.09
C TRP A 32 -8.72 -30.94 20.67
N LYS A 33 -9.48 -31.97 21.03
CA LYS A 33 -10.93 -32.04 20.75
C LYS A 33 -11.76 -30.95 21.45
N ARG A 34 -11.24 -30.30 22.49
CA ARG A 34 -11.92 -29.23 23.24
C ARG A 34 -11.65 -27.84 22.68
N PHE A 35 -10.72 -27.69 21.74
CA PHE A 35 -10.39 -26.38 21.17
C PHE A 35 -11.59 -25.83 20.41
N ARG A 36 -11.84 -24.53 20.57
CA ARG A 36 -12.91 -23.79 19.90
C ARG A 36 -12.31 -22.64 19.09
N PRO A 37 -12.94 -22.24 17.98
CA PRO A 37 -12.50 -21.08 17.21
C PRO A 37 -12.39 -19.82 18.07
N SER A 38 -11.36 -19.01 17.85
CA SER A 38 -11.18 -17.73 18.56
C SER A 38 -12.38 -16.79 18.41
N SER A 39 -13.11 -16.89 17.30
CA SER A 39 -14.35 -16.12 17.07
C SER A 39 -15.47 -16.46 18.06
N GLU A 40 -15.46 -17.66 18.63
CA GLU A 40 -16.47 -18.06 19.62
C GLU A 40 -16.06 -17.72 21.06
N VAL A 41 -14.76 -17.80 21.37
CA VAL A 41 -14.26 -17.62 22.74
C VAL A 41 -13.82 -16.19 23.05
N VAL A 42 -13.34 -15.45 22.05
CA VAL A 42 -12.89 -14.05 22.18
C VAL A 42 -13.36 -13.19 20.99
N PRO A 43 -14.68 -13.03 20.80
CA PRO A 43 -15.24 -12.36 19.62
C PRO A 43 -14.73 -10.93 19.43
N HIS A 44 -14.61 -10.15 20.52
CA HIS A 44 -14.16 -8.77 20.49
C HIS A 44 -12.74 -8.58 19.92
N ILE A 45 -11.81 -9.51 20.21
CA ILE A 45 -10.44 -9.48 19.65
C ILE A 45 -10.47 -9.79 18.15
N VAL A 46 -11.28 -10.77 17.75
CA VAL A 46 -11.42 -11.14 16.33
C VAL A 46 -12.02 -10.00 15.51
N GLU A 47 -13.02 -9.31 16.05
CA GLU A 47 -13.61 -8.12 15.41
C GLU A 47 -12.62 -6.97 15.30
N ALA A 48 -11.89 -6.66 16.37
CA ALA A 48 -10.87 -5.62 16.35
C ALA A 48 -9.77 -5.93 15.33
N TYR A 49 -9.31 -7.19 15.28
CA TYR A 49 -8.33 -7.64 14.31
C TYR A 49 -8.86 -7.55 12.87
N ARG A 50 -10.11 -7.96 12.61
CA ARG A 50 -10.76 -7.81 11.29
C ARG A 50 -10.88 -6.36 10.85
N ARG A 51 -11.22 -5.43 11.76
CA ARG A 51 -11.24 -3.99 11.47
C ARG A 51 -9.86 -3.43 11.17
N SER A 52 -8.81 -4.03 11.73
CA SER A 52 -7.41 -3.65 11.47
C SER A 52 -6.83 -4.23 10.17
N LEU A 53 -7.47 -5.27 9.60
CA LEU A 53 -7.05 -5.89 8.36
C LEU A 53 -7.65 -5.15 7.16
N GLY A 54 -6.97 -4.09 6.72
CA GLY A 54 -7.27 -3.42 5.45
C GLY A 54 -6.62 -2.05 5.34
N ARG A 55 -6.30 -1.65 4.10
CA ARG A 55 -6.18 -0.22 3.80
C ARG A 55 -7.54 0.42 4.15
N PRO A 56 -7.57 1.62 4.76
CA PRO A 56 -8.83 2.34 4.94
C PRO A 56 -9.66 2.30 3.66
N PRO A 57 -11.00 2.22 3.74
CA PRO A 57 -11.85 2.33 2.56
C PRO A 57 -11.37 3.54 1.76
N ALA A 58 -11.11 3.33 0.46
CA ALA A 58 -10.63 4.40 -0.40
C ALA A 58 -11.62 5.56 -0.32
N ASP A 59 -11.12 6.79 -0.24
CA ASP A 59 -11.94 8.00 -0.27
C ASP A 59 -12.93 7.95 -1.46
N GLU A 60 -14.08 8.62 -1.35
CA GLU A 60 -15.14 8.60 -2.38
C GLU A 60 -14.63 8.97 -3.78
N GLU A 61 -13.55 9.76 -3.86
CA GLU A 61 -12.87 10.13 -5.10
C GLU A 61 -11.36 9.82 -5.03
N PRO A 62 -10.95 8.57 -5.27
CA PRO A 62 -9.54 8.21 -5.21
C PRO A 62 -8.78 8.77 -6.42
N LYS A 63 -7.53 9.19 -6.21
CA LYS A 63 -6.63 9.56 -7.31
C LYS A 63 -6.41 8.36 -8.23
N ILE A 64 -6.68 8.55 -9.52
CA ILE A 64 -6.50 7.50 -10.53
C ILE A 64 -5.02 7.42 -10.91
N ALA A 65 -4.40 6.25 -10.70
CA ALA A 65 -3.04 6.00 -11.16
C ALA A 65 -3.02 5.81 -12.68
N VAL A 66 -2.41 6.75 -13.40
CA VAL A 66 -2.25 6.68 -14.86
C VAL A 66 -0.78 6.59 -15.23
N SER A 67 -0.47 5.73 -16.21
CA SER A 67 0.87 5.63 -16.80
C SER A 67 0.94 6.49 -18.06
N ILE A 68 1.54 7.68 -17.95
CA ILE A 68 1.76 8.60 -19.07
C ILE A 68 3.25 8.86 -19.30
N ARG A 69 3.63 9.11 -20.55
CA ARG A 69 4.99 9.56 -20.89
C ARG A 69 5.02 11.07 -20.93
N LEU A 70 5.99 11.66 -20.23
CA LEU A 70 6.19 13.10 -20.15
C LEU A 70 7.49 13.49 -20.85
N ASN A 71 7.56 14.72 -21.34
CA ASN A 71 8.78 15.28 -21.91
C ASN A 71 9.91 15.28 -20.85
N ARG A 72 11.12 14.90 -21.29
CA ARG A 72 12.30 14.76 -20.43
C ARG A 72 12.65 16.05 -19.68
N ASP A 73 12.68 17.17 -20.39
CA ASP A 73 13.11 18.46 -19.85
C ASP A 73 12.08 19.01 -18.88
N ALA A 74 10.78 18.81 -19.16
CA ALA A 74 9.71 19.15 -18.23
C ALA A 74 9.84 18.39 -16.90
N VAL A 75 10.12 17.08 -16.95
CA VAL A 75 10.33 16.28 -15.73
C VAL A 75 11.59 16.71 -14.99
N ALA A 76 12.67 17.04 -15.71
CA ALA A 76 13.91 17.53 -15.10
C ALA A 76 13.68 18.83 -14.34
N THR A 77 13.01 19.81 -14.95
CA THR A 77 12.67 21.10 -14.33
C THR A 77 11.80 20.92 -13.10
N LEU A 78 10.77 20.06 -13.16
CA LEU A 78 9.89 19.79 -12.03
C LEU A 78 10.65 19.14 -10.86
N LYS A 79 11.51 18.16 -11.15
CA LYS A 79 12.34 17.51 -10.11
C LYS A 79 13.36 18.46 -9.49
N ALA A 80 13.92 19.38 -10.28
CA ALA A 80 14.85 20.39 -9.79
C ALA A 80 14.20 21.34 -8.77
N ALA A 81 12.87 21.54 -8.84
CA ALA A 81 12.12 22.30 -7.85
C ALA A 81 12.00 21.59 -6.47
N GLY A 82 12.57 20.39 -6.33
CA GLY A 82 12.71 19.69 -5.05
C GLY A 82 11.51 18.80 -4.68
N PRO A 83 11.38 18.44 -3.38
CA PRO A 83 10.28 17.63 -2.89
C PRO A 83 8.90 18.20 -3.26
N GLY A 84 7.94 17.33 -3.54
CA GLY A 84 6.58 17.73 -3.93
C GLY A 84 6.39 18.03 -5.43
N TRP A 85 7.38 17.76 -6.28
CA TRP A 85 7.23 17.92 -7.73
C TRP A 85 6.07 17.10 -8.34
N GLN A 86 5.73 15.95 -7.73
CA GLN A 86 4.56 15.14 -8.11
C GLN A 86 3.21 15.83 -7.79
N THR A 87 3.15 16.58 -6.68
CA THR A 87 1.98 17.39 -6.34
C THR A 87 1.83 18.54 -7.32
N ARG A 88 2.94 19.22 -7.64
CA ARG A 88 2.95 20.32 -8.62
C ARG A 88 2.49 19.88 -10.00
N ILE A 89 2.94 18.73 -10.50
CA ILE A 89 2.46 18.24 -11.80
C ILE A 89 0.97 17.88 -11.77
N ASN A 90 0.47 17.33 -10.66
CA ASN A 90 -0.96 17.07 -10.51
C ASN A 90 -1.78 18.37 -10.58
N GLU A 91 -1.35 19.43 -9.90
CA GLU A 91 -2.01 20.75 -9.96
C GLU A 91 -2.01 21.33 -11.37
N LEU A 92 -0.92 21.19 -12.12
CA LEU A 92 -0.84 21.62 -13.52
C LEU A 92 -1.84 20.88 -14.40
N VAL A 93 -1.98 19.56 -14.21
CA VAL A 93 -2.95 18.73 -14.94
C VAL A 93 -4.39 19.13 -14.59
N VAL A 94 -4.68 19.37 -13.30
CA VAL A 94 -6.01 19.84 -12.87
C VAL A 94 -6.37 21.18 -13.50
N LYS A 95 -5.47 22.17 -13.42
CA LYS A 95 -5.68 23.49 -14.06
C LYS A 95 -5.88 23.38 -15.58
N ALA A 96 -5.14 22.49 -16.25
CA ALA A 96 -5.33 22.25 -17.68
C ALA A 96 -6.69 21.62 -17.97
N ALA A 97 -7.13 20.66 -17.15
CA ALA A 97 -8.44 20.02 -17.29
C ALA A 97 -9.60 21.00 -17.05
N GLU A 98 -9.50 21.92 -16.08
CA GLU A 98 -10.49 22.98 -15.85
C GLU A 98 -10.65 23.89 -17.07
N LYS A 99 -9.54 24.27 -17.71
CA LYS A 99 -9.59 25.07 -18.96
C LYS A 99 -10.28 24.32 -20.10
N LEU A 100 -10.11 23.00 -20.18
CA LEU A 100 -10.83 22.16 -21.14
C LEU A 100 -12.32 22.05 -20.83
N LYS A 101 -12.72 22.05 -19.56
CA LYS A 101 -14.13 22.12 -19.17
C LYS A 101 -14.76 23.47 -19.53
N ALA A 102 -14.02 24.56 -19.36
CA ALA A 102 -14.50 25.92 -19.61
C ALA A 102 -14.64 26.27 -21.10
N LYS A 103 -13.88 25.62 -21.98
CA LYS A 103 -14.04 25.75 -23.44
C LYS A 103 -14.98 24.64 -23.91
N PRO A 104 -16.25 24.93 -24.27
CA PRO A 104 -17.14 23.89 -24.75
C PRO A 104 -16.49 23.18 -25.95
N ALA A 105 -16.46 21.85 -25.88
CA ALA A 105 -16.00 20.98 -26.95
C ALA A 105 -16.97 21.10 -28.14
N GLY A 106 -16.85 22.20 -28.89
CA GLY A 106 -17.74 22.53 -30.00
C GLY A 106 -17.27 23.70 -30.87
N ALA A 107 -16.31 24.51 -30.41
CA ALA A 107 -15.72 25.57 -31.22
C ALA A 107 -14.44 25.10 -31.94
N ARG A 108 -14.59 24.33 -33.02
CA ARG A 108 -13.59 24.24 -34.09
C ARG A 108 -14.31 24.33 -35.44
N LYS A 109 -14.03 25.42 -36.16
CA LYS A 109 -14.29 25.62 -37.58
C LYS A 109 -13.20 24.93 -38.39
#